data_AF-A0AAV1CUK1-F1
#
_entry.id   AF-A0AAV1CUK1-F1
#
_cell.length_a   1.000
_cell.length_b   1.000
_cell.length_c   1.000
_cell.angle_alpha   90.00
_cell.angle_beta   90.00
_cell.angle_gamma   90.00
#
_symmetry.space_group_name_H-M   'P 1'
#
loop_
_entity.id
_entity.type
_entity.pdbx_description
1 polymer ?
#
loop_
_entity_poly.entity_id
_entity_poly.type
_entity_poly.pdbx_seq_one_letter_code
_entity_poly.pdbx_strand_id
1 'polypeptide(L)'
;MDYFRQVVAAFLTMSMFLMLGNMIKREHIDPLLMPVNAPQVSLGFQHNVFNVKVAHLTTGSSTDAMRPCWKKFSALKAQQREQSEGYVHFSLTNGPEYHVLQIANAIFIAKHLRAKLVLPDIQGTKGGEKRAFGEIYDTKKFITSLDEIIEVVNQDHSTTFDEEEHKEKDIDIVKIPKRVTTEFINSKIEPIFRKKKQVRLMTSTSQYPSLTFRRAYERSDHFTNPYACLAIFGSLKLKPELEELVEMMVRTLQFLSLKSSGGQFVAVDLRVEELEKNKMMMMSCKKNDTSGATNKQSSCFGAKEIGQWMKKIGFGKDATIYITQTGWHKSLQPFREYYPNIFTKDSLMPLDMRARYLNSNNFQYDKYIDFYLSVKSNVFVPTSSNLFYASVSGLRIASGNTQIIAPPGRRSISSSSSPLSSEADMNYLSPYVLNKTHIAYSCLC
;
A
#
# COMPACT_ATOMS: atom_id res chain seq x y z
N MET A 1 -21.68 -1.56 67.58
CA MET A 1 -21.58 -2.62 66.56
C MET A 1 -21.25 -2.08 65.17
N ASP A 2 -21.39 -0.78 64.92
CA ASP A 2 -21.24 -0.20 63.57
C ASP A 2 -19.79 -0.08 63.08
N TYR A 3 -18.84 0.16 64.00
CA TYR A 3 -17.41 0.23 63.64
C TYR A 3 -16.88 -1.12 63.11
N PHE A 4 -17.28 -2.23 63.74
CA PHE A 4 -16.85 -3.56 63.30
C PHE A 4 -17.40 -3.90 61.90
N ARG A 5 -18.64 -3.51 61.60
CA ARG A 5 -19.23 -3.66 60.26
C ARG A 5 -18.51 -2.84 59.20
N GLN A 6 -18.10 -1.61 59.50
CA GLN A 6 -17.35 -0.76 58.57
C GLN A 6 -15.95 -1.33 58.28
N VAL A 7 -15.27 -1.85 59.30
CA VAL A 7 -13.94 -2.48 59.11
C VAL A 7 -14.05 -3.74 58.25
N VAL A 8 -15.05 -4.59 58.49
CA VAL A 8 -15.27 -5.81 57.67
C VAL A 8 -15.64 -5.45 56.23
N ALA A 9 -16.47 -4.42 56.02
CA ALA A 9 -16.80 -3.94 54.68
C ALA A 9 -15.58 -3.41 53.92
N ALA A 10 -14.69 -2.66 54.60
CA ALA A 10 -13.45 -2.16 54.02
C ALA A 10 -12.48 -3.30 53.64
N PHE A 11 -12.39 -4.35 54.46
CA PHE A 11 -11.57 -5.52 54.13
C PHE A 11 -12.12 -6.29 52.93
N LEU A 12 -13.44 -6.43 52.83
CA LEU A 12 -14.07 -7.12 51.69
C LEU A 12 -13.90 -6.35 50.38
N THR A 13 -14.04 -5.02 50.39
CA THR A 13 -13.80 -4.20 49.20
C THR A 13 -12.34 -4.22 48.78
N MET A 14 -11.40 -4.10 49.72
CA MET A 14 -9.96 -4.21 49.45
C MET A 14 -9.61 -5.58 48.85
N SER A 15 -10.17 -6.67 49.39
CA SER A 15 -9.97 -8.03 48.86
C SER A 15 -10.53 -8.19 47.44
N MET A 16 -11.70 -7.61 47.16
CA MET A 16 -12.28 -7.62 45.81
C MET A 16 -11.40 -6.87 44.80
N PHE A 17 -10.85 -5.71 45.17
CA PHE A 17 -9.91 -4.97 44.32
C PHE A 17 -8.58 -5.69 44.13
N LEU A 18 -8.07 -6.38 45.16
CA LEU A 18 -6.86 -7.21 45.05
C LEU A 18 -7.08 -8.41 44.13
N MET A 19 -8.25 -9.06 44.19
CA MET A 19 -8.59 -10.15 43.27
C MET A 19 -8.76 -9.64 41.83
N LEU A 20 -9.41 -8.49 41.62
CA LEU A 20 -9.49 -7.88 40.29
C LEU A 20 -8.11 -7.50 39.74
N GLY A 21 -7.25 -6.90 40.57
CA GLY A 21 -5.88 -6.56 40.21
C GLY A 21 -5.05 -7.79 39.84
N ASN A 22 -5.24 -8.91 40.55
CA ASN A 22 -4.54 -10.16 40.27
C ASN A 22 -5.05 -10.84 38.98
N MET A 23 -6.35 -10.72 38.66
CA MET A 23 -6.91 -11.17 37.39
C MET A 23 -6.39 -10.36 36.21
N ILE A 24 -6.34 -9.03 36.32
CA ILE A 24 -5.78 -8.15 35.28
C ILE A 24 -4.28 -8.42 35.07
N LYS A 25 -3.53 -8.63 36.15
CA LYS A 25 -2.10 -8.96 36.07
C LYS A 25 -1.85 -10.29 35.33
N ARG A 26 -2.60 -11.35 35.67
CA ARG A 26 -2.47 -12.66 35.02
C ARG A 26 -2.93 -12.68 33.56
N GLU A 27 -4.01 -11.98 33.21
CA GLU A 27 -4.58 -12.04 31.85
C GLU A 27 -3.96 -11.04 30.86
N HIS A 28 -3.36 -9.94 31.35
CA HIS A 28 -2.82 -8.90 30.47
C HIS A 28 -1.34 -8.55 30.64
N ILE A 29 -0.71 -8.85 31.79
CA ILE A 29 0.66 -8.36 32.10
C ILE A 29 1.68 -9.51 32.20
N ASP A 30 1.38 -10.59 32.91
CA ASP A 30 2.30 -11.73 33.10
C ASP A 30 2.69 -12.47 31.79
N PRO A 31 1.90 -12.49 30.69
CA PRO A 31 2.36 -13.04 29.41
C PRO A 31 3.50 -12.23 28.74
N LEU A 32 3.77 -11.00 29.20
CA LEU A 32 4.79 -10.11 28.64
C LEU A 32 6.14 -10.19 29.38
N LEU A 33 6.19 -10.81 30.56
CA LEU A 33 7.39 -10.87 31.40
C LEU A 33 7.60 -12.30 31.91
N MET A 34 8.24 -13.13 31.08
CA MET A 34 8.84 -14.39 31.54
C MET A 34 10.36 -14.21 31.74
N PRO A 35 10.94 -14.72 32.84
CA PRO A 35 12.31 -14.43 33.26
C PRO A 35 13.35 -15.13 32.37
N VAL A 36 14.44 -14.40 32.08
CA VAL A 36 15.63 -14.88 31.38
C VAL A 36 16.51 -15.64 32.39
N ASN A 37 16.54 -16.96 32.28
CA ASN A 37 17.66 -17.76 32.81
C ASN A 37 18.43 -18.30 31.60
N ALA A 38 19.62 -17.75 31.37
CA ALA A 38 20.53 -18.16 30.32
C ALA A 38 21.45 -19.28 30.81
N PRO A 39 21.59 -20.39 30.07
CA PRO A 39 22.85 -21.08 29.92
C PRO A 39 23.47 -20.71 28.56
N GLN A 40 24.75 -20.36 28.57
CA GLN A 40 25.54 -20.18 27.36
C GLN A 40 25.63 -21.52 26.63
N VAL A 41 25.03 -21.60 25.44
CA VAL A 41 25.26 -22.68 24.48
C VAL A 41 25.52 -22.04 23.12
N SER A 42 26.62 -22.42 22.50
CA SER A 42 27.07 -21.96 21.18
C SER A 42 25.95 -22.04 20.14
N LEU A 43 25.56 -20.89 19.60
CA LEU A 43 24.55 -20.75 18.55
C LEU A 43 25.12 -21.22 17.20
N GLY A 44 25.01 -22.52 16.94
CA GLY A 44 24.87 -23.06 15.60
C GLY A 44 23.47 -23.64 15.46
N PHE A 45 22.47 -22.85 15.06
CA PHE A 45 21.15 -23.38 14.74
C PHE A 45 20.51 -22.70 13.53
N GLN A 46 20.35 -23.51 12.48
CA GLN A 46 19.46 -23.34 11.33
C GLN A 46 18.03 -23.03 11.78
N HIS A 47 17.45 -21.91 11.30
CA HIS A 47 16.02 -21.62 11.48
C HIS A 47 15.31 -21.59 10.12
N ASN A 48 14.64 -22.72 9.81
CA ASN A 48 13.68 -22.85 8.72
C ASN A 48 12.28 -22.51 9.24
N VAL A 49 11.81 -21.30 8.96
CA VAL A 49 10.40 -20.88 9.17
C VAL A 49 9.50 -21.41 8.04
N PHE A 50 10.09 -21.87 6.94
CA PHE A 50 9.37 -22.30 5.75
C PHE A 50 9.65 -23.79 5.48
N ASN A 51 8.62 -24.63 5.63
CA ASN A 51 8.55 -25.90 4.91
C ASN A 51 7.99 -25.71 3.49
N VAL A 52 7.72 -24.47 3.08
CA VAL A 52 7.82 -24.11 1.68
C VAL A 52 9.30 -24.26 1.34
N LYS A 53 9.66 -25.06 0.34
CA LYS A 53 10.90 -24.80 -0.40
C LYS A 53 10.72 -23.47 -1.15
N VAL A 54 10.57 -22.36 -0.42
CA VAL A 54 11.16 -21.11 -0.88
C VAL A 54 12.63 -21.45 -0.79
N ALA A 55 13.16 -21.95 -1.90
CA ALA A 55 14.57 -22.24 -2.04
C ALA A 55 15.34 -21.08 -1.41
N HIS A 56 16.52 -21.41 -0.87
CA HIS A 56 17.64 -20.52 -0.61
C HIS A 56 17.92 -19.52 -1.77
N LEU A 57 17.00 -18.60 -2.04
CA LEU A 57 17.29 -17.20 -2.29
C LEU A 57 17.45 -16.65 -0.87
N THR A 58 18.45 -17.11 -0.12
CA THR A 58 19.62 -16.25 0.09
C THR A 58 19.28 -14.80 -0.24
N THR A 59 19.43 -13.93 0.76
CA THR A 59 20.09 -12.66 0.55
C THR A 59 21.36 -12.94 -0.27
N GLY A 60 21.17 -13.11 -1.58
CA GLY A 60 22.20 -13.39 -2.55
C GLY A 60 22.95 -12.10 -2.68
N SER A 61 23.98 -11.94 -1.86
CA SER A 61 25.17 -11.25 -2.27
C SER A 61 25.51 -11.77 -3.68
N SER A 62 25.43 -10.89 -4.68
CA SER A 62 25.78 -11.11 -6.10
C SER A 62 24.66 -11.59 -7.04
N THR A 63 23.66 -10.73 -7.27
CA THR A 63 23.32 -10.31 -8.65
C THR A 63 23.43 -8.79 -8.64
N ASP A 64 23.97 -8.16 -9.69
CA ASP A 64 24.07 -6.70 -9.79
C ASP A 64 22.81 -6.06 -9.20
N ALA A 65 22.95 -5.37 -8.06
CA ALA A 65 21.81 -4.86 -7.31
C ALA A 65 21.06 -3.88 -8.21
N MET A 66 20.01 -4.35 -8.88
CA MET A 66 19.21 -3.58 -9.82
C MET A 66 18.79 -2.27 -9.13
N ARG A 67 19.36 -1.16 -9.57
CA ARG A 67 19.17 0.17 -9.01
C ARG A 67 18.03 0.85 -9.76
N PRO A 68 17.21 1.63 -9.05
CA PRO A 68 16.27 2.53 -9.72
C PRO A 68 16.94 3.39 -10.80
N CYS A 69 16.45 3.30 -12.04
CA CYS A 69 16.99 4.05 -13.17
C CYS A 69 16.95 5.57 -12.92
N TRP A 70 15.92 6.04 -12.23
CA TRP A 70 15.68 7.46 -11.99
C TRP A 70 16.71 8.11 -11.05
N LYS A 71 17.52 7.33 -10.32
CA LYS A 71 18.64 7.87 -9.53
C LYS A 71 19.83 8.34 -10.38
N LYS A 72 19.90 7.95 -11.67
CA LYS A 72 20.96 8.38 -12.61
C LYS A 72 20.63 9.70 -13.33
N PHE A 73 19.37 10.11 -13.35
CA PHE A 73 18.92 11.28 -14.12
C PHE A 73 19.17 12.61 -13.43
N SER A 74 19.47 12.60 -12.12
CA SER A 74 19.89 13.79 -11.38
C SER A 74 21.29 14.32 -11.77
N ALA A 75 21.89 13.75 -12.82
CA ALA A 75 23.21 14.09 -13.33
C ALA A 75 23.20 14.49 -14.83
N LEU A 76 22.07 14.37 -15.53
CA LEU A 76 21.99 14.61 -16.97
C LEU A 76 21.26 15.92 -17.29
N LYS A 77 22.08 16.97 -17.37
CA LYS A 77 21.87 18.26 -18.05
C LYS A 77 20.61 19.05 -17.68
N ALA A 78 20.86 20.10 -16.88
CA ALA A 78 20.18 21.38 -16.97
C ALA A 78 20.34 21.98 -18.38
N GLN A 79 19.63 21.45 -19.38
CA GLN A 79 19.29 22.26 -20.55
C GLN A 79 18.35 23.35 -20.05
N GLN A 80 18.71 24.60 -20.35
CA GLN A 80 18.05 25.85 -19.98
C GLN A 80 16.59 25.64 -19.57
N ARG A 81 16.26 25.93 -18.30
CA ARG A 81 14.87 26.10 -17.85
C ARG A 81 14.28 27.24 -18.67
N GLU A 82 13.66 26.92 -19.80
CA GLU A 82 12.76 27.83 -20.49
C GLU A 82 11.70 28.27 -19.48
N GLN A 83 11.34 29.56 -19.48
CA GLN A 83 10.35 30.09 -18.56
C GLN A 83 9.05 29.29 -18.70
N SER A 84 8.58 28.72 -17.59
CA SER A 84 7.36 27.93 -17.58
C SER A 84 6.15 28.79 -17.92
N GLU A 85 5.34 28.38 -18.89
CA GLU A 85 4.23 29.18 -19.42
C GLU A 85 2.90 28.92 -18.69
N GLY A 86 2.90 28.69 -17.37
CA GLY A 86 1.66 28.56 -16.61
C GLY A 86 1.60 27.42 -15.59
N TYR A 87 0.38 27.09 -15.15
CA TYR A 87 0.12 26.23 -13.99
C TYR A 87 -0.78 25.04 -14.30
N VAL A 88 -0.36 23.86 -13.85
CA VAL A 88 -1.19 22.66 -13.85
C VAL A 88 -1.63 22.37 -12.42
N HIS A 89 -2.94 22.36 -12.19
CA HIS A 89 -3.54 21.95 -10.93
C HIS A 89 -4.00 20.50 -11.02
N PHE A 90 -3.84 19.75 -9.93
CA PHE A 90 -4.23 18.35 -9.88
C PHE A 90 -4.89 18.03 -8.54
N SER A 91 -5.96 17.23 -8.55
CA SER A 91 -6.60 16.74 -7.33
C SER A 91 -6.48 15.22 -7.24
N LEU A 92 -5.86 14.74 -6.17
CA LEU A 92 -5.71 13.33 -5.85
C LEU A 92 -7.01 12.77 -5.27
N THR A 93 -7.38 11.55 -5.66
CA THR A 93 -8.66 10.96 -5.25
C THR A 93 -8.48 9.52 -4.79
N ASN A 94 -9.44 9.05 -4.00
CA ASN A 94 -9.56 7.68 -3.51
C ASN A 94 -8.53 7.31 -2.43
N GLY A 95 -7.32 6.91 -2.81
CA GLY A 95 -6.37 6.29 -1.88
C GLY A 95 -4.96 6.15 -2.45
N PRO A 96 -4.00 5.69 -1.63
CA PRO A 96 -2.58 5.67 -1.99
C PRO A 96 -2.28 4.89 -3.29
N GLU A 97 -3.01 3.80 -3.55
CA GLU A 97 -2.85 3.00 -4.77
C GLU A 97 -3.27 3.74 -6.05
N TYR A 98 -4.11 4.77 -5.93
CA TYR A 98 -4.48 5.68 -7.03
C TYR A 98 -3.51 6.84 -7.13
N HIS A 99 -3.10 7.40 -5.99
CA HIS A 99 -2.26 8.59 -5.93
C HIS A 99 -0.94 8.40 -6.68
N VAL A 100 -0.31 7.22 -6.56
CA VAL A 100 0.94 6.90 -7.28
C VAL A 100 0.81 7.01 -8.80
N LEU A 101 -0.33 6.59 -9.37
CA LEU A 101 -0.60 6.69 -10.81
C LEU A 101 -1.00 8.10 -11.22
N GLN A 102 -1.81 8.75 -10.39
CA GLN A 102 -2.30 10.11 -10.62
C GLN A 102 -1.15 11.13 -10.68
N ILE A 103 -0.19 11.02 -9.76
CA ILE A 103 1.01 11.85 -9.75
C ILE A 103 1.88 11.61 -10.98
N ALA A 104 1.99 10.38 -11.46
CA ALA A 104 2.71 10.08 -12.69
C ALA A 104 2.12 10.80 -13.91
N ASN A 105 0.78 10.81 -14.03
CA ASN A 105 0.11 11.58 -15.08
C ASN A 105 0.30 13.09 -14.88
N ALA A 106 0.20 13.59 -13.66
CA ALA A 106 0.39 15.01 -13.36
C ALA A 106 1.77 15.51 -13.78
N ILE A 107 2.82 14.77 -13.41
CA ILE A 107 4.21 15.10 -13.77
C ILE A 107 4.43 14.98 -15.28
N PHE A 108 3.89 13.93 -15.90
CA PHE A 108 3.99 13.74 -17.35
C PHE A 108 3.37 14.90 -18.13
N ILE A 109 2.17 15.34 -17.73
CA ILE A 109 1.47 16.46 -18.37
C ILE A 109 2.20 17.78 -18.13
N ALA A 110 2.55 18.08 -16.87
CA ALA A 110 3.26 19.32 -16.54
C ALA A 110 4.58 19.44 -17.30
N LYS A 111 5.34 18.34 -17.40
CA LYS A 111 6.57 18.31 -18.18
C LYS A 111 6.33 18.53 -19.67
N HIS A 112 5.34 17.85 -20.25
CA HIS A 112 5.01 17.98 -21.67
C HIS A 112 4.57 19.40 -22.05
N LEU A 113 3.82 20.07 -21.17
CA LEU A 113 3.33 21.43 -21.37
C LEU A 113 4.34 22.52 -20.96
N ARG A 114 5.52 22.15 -20.43
CA ARG A 114 6.47 23.08 -19.78
C ARG A 114 5.80 23.96 -18.71
N ALA A 115 4.89 23.38 -17.94
CA ALA A 115 4.13 24.07 -16.90
C ALA A 115 4.72 23.84 -15.51
N LYS A 116 4.43 24.75 -14.57
CA LYS A 116 4.63 24.50 -13.14
C LYS A 116 3.52 23.59 -12.62
N LEU A 117 3.88 22.59 -11.82
CA LEU A 117 2.89 21.77 -11.12
C LEU A 117 2.56 22.45 -9.79
N VAL A 118 1.29 22.80 -9.61
CA VAL A 118 0.81 23.26 -8.29
C VAL A 118 0.69 22.04 -7.39
N LEU A 119 1.13 22.16 -6.13
CA LEU A 119 1.00 21.10 -5.14
C LEU A 119 -0.43 20.52 -5.14
N PRO A 120 -0.58 19.21 -5.38
CA PRO A 120 -1.91 18.62 -5.52
C PRO A 120 -2.71 18.65 -4.23
N ASP A 121 -4.01 18.93 -4.31
CA ASP A 121 -4.92 18.71 -3.18
C ASP A 121 -5.39 17.25 -3.12
N ILE A 122 -5.78 16.78 -1.93
CA ILE A 122 -6.37 15.45 -1.74
C ILE A 122 -7.87 15.62 -1.55
N GLN A 123 -8.68 14.95 -2.38
CA GLN A 123 -10.13 14.97 -2.24
C GLN A 123 -10.55 14.19 -0.99
N GLY A 124 -11.36 14.83 -0.15
CA GLY A 124 -11.93 14.23 1.05
C GLY A 124 -12.98 13.17 0.76
N THR A 125 -13.51 12.57 1.82
CA THR A 125 -14.54 11.52 1.72
C THR A 125 -15.91 12.08 1.36
N LYS A 126 -16.13 13.38 1.63
CA LYS A 126 -17.35 14.12 1.29
C LYS A 126 -17.14 14.93 0.02
N GLY A 127 -18.19 15.02 -0.80
CA GLY A 127 -18.14 15.77 -2.07
C GLY A 127 -17.73 17.24 -1.85
N GLY A 128 -16.75 17.71 -2.61
CA GLY A 128 -16.25 19.08 -2.56
C GLY A 128 -15.22 19.38 -1.47
N GLU A 129 -14.95 18.43 -0.57
CA GLU A 129 -13.91 18.58 0.45
C GLU A 129 -12.52 18.45 -0.17
N LYS A 130 -11.66 19.43 0.08
CA LYS A 130 -10.25 19.43 -0.33
C LYS A 130 -9.36 19.42 0.92
N ARG A 131 -8.30 18.63 0.88
CA ARG A 131 -7.33 18.46 1.95
C ARG A 131 -5.94 18.81 1.44
N ALA A 132 -5.08 19.31 2.32
CA ALA A 132 -3.74 19.69 1.93
C ALA A 132 -2.88 18.44 1.63
N PHE A 133 -2.03 18.51 0.61
CA PHE A 133 -1.04 17.46 0.30
C PHE A 133 -0.23 17.03 1.53
N GLY A 134 0.20 18.04 2.31
CA GLY A 134 1.02 17.90 3.51
C GLY A 134 0.34 17.17 4.66
N GLU A 135 -0.98 16.92 4.61
CA GLU A 135 -1.66 16.08 5.60
C GLU A 135 -1.23 14.60 5.50
N ILE A 136 -0.71 14.17 4.34
CA ILE A 136 -0.26 12.79 4.13
C ILE A 136 1.17 12.69 3.67
N TYR A 137 1.57 13.53 2.73
CA TYR A 137 2.84 13.40 2.06
C TYR A 137 3.82 14.47 2.52
N ASP A 138 5.09 14.13 2.54
CA ASP A 138 6.18 15.06 2.82
C ASP A 138 6.35 16.01 1.64
N THR A 139 5.74 17.20 1.74
CA THR A 139 5.79 18.23 0.70
C THR A 139 7.21 18.59 0.30
N LYS A 140 8.13 18.69 1.27
CA LYS A 140 9.52 19.08 0.99
C LYS A 140 10.21 18.00 0.17
N LYS A 141 10.12 16.73 0.59
CA LYS A 141 10.69 15.62 -0.18
C LYS A 141 10.07 15.49 -1.57
N PHE A 142 8.77 15.74 -1.70
CA PHE A 142 8.10 15.72 -2.99
C PHE A 142 8.67 16.78 -3.95
N ILE A 143 8.74 18.04 -3.52
CA ILE A 143 9.31 19.14 -4.31
C ILE A 143 10.78 18.85 -4.66
N THR A 144 11.61 18.50 -3.67
CA THR A 144 13.04 18.20 -3.89
C THR A 144 13.23 17.03 -4.83
N SER A 145 12.36 16.01 -4.80
CA SER A 145 12.47 14.87 -5.72
C SER A 145 12.23 15.24 -7.18
N LEU A 146 11.54 16.35 -7.45
CA LEU A 146 11.12 16.76 -8.80
C LEU A 146 11.82 18.02 -9.32
N ASP A 147 12.64 18.70 -8.50
CA ASP A 147 13.26 20.00 -8.82
C ASP A 147 14.01 19.99 -10.17
N GLU A 148 14.66 18.88 -10.51
CA GLU A 148 15.39 18.74 -11.78
C GLU A 148 14.50 18.44 -13.00
N ILE A 149 13.22 18.14 -12.78
CA ILE A 149 12.29 17.66 -13.82
C ILE A 149 11.25 18.73 -14.15
N ILE A 150 10.55 19.23 -13.12
CA ILE A 150 9.52 20.25 -13.20
C ILE A 150 9.57 21.15 -11.96
N GLU A 151 9.20 22.41 -12.12
CA GLU A 151 9.00 23.29 -10.97
C GLU A 151 7.67 22.95 -10.28
N VAL A 152 7.73 22.71 -8.97
CA VAL A 152 6.56 22.47 -8.13
C VAL A 152 6.37 23.67 -7.21
N VAL A 153 5.18 24.29 -7.26
CA VAL A 153 4.86 25.48 -6.47
C VAL A 153 3.83 25.19 -5.39
N ASN A 154 3.89 25.93 -4.28
CA ASN A 154 2.83 25.87 -3.28
C ASN A 154 1.53 26.46 -3.83
N GLN A 155 0.42 26.04 -3.25
CA GLN A 155 -0.91 26.48 -3.65
C GLN A 155 -1.08 28.00 -3.50
N ASP A 156 -0.48 28.60 -2.47
CA ASP A 156 -0.53 30.04 -2.19
C ASP A 156 0.31 30.90 -3.16
N HIS A 157 1.27 30.30 -3.88
CA HIS A 157 2.08 30.98 -4.89
C HIS A 157 1.49 30.85 -6.31
N SER A 158 0.40 30.11 -6.47
CA SER A 158 -0.36 30.07 -7.74
C SER A 158 -1.24 31.31 -7.92
N THR A 159 -1.52 32.06 -6.84
CA THR A 159 -2.34 33.29 -6.84
C THR A 159 -1.53 34.58 -7.02
N THR A 160 -0.20 34.50 -7.09
CA THR A 160 0.71 35.66 -7.21
C THR A 160 1.05 36.07 -8.65
N PHE A 161 0.39 35.50 -9.66
CA PHE A 161 0.32 36.15 -10.98
C PHE A 161 -0.85 37.15 -10.94
N ASP A 162 -0.48 38.41 -10.76
CA ASP A 162 -1.29 39.63 -10.84
C ASP A 162 -2.56 39.65 -9.99
N GLU A 163 -2.49 40.39 -8.88
CA GLU A 163 -3.54 40.61 -7.87
C GLU A 163 -4.86 41.23 -8.41
N GLU A 164 -5.11 41.26 -9.72
CA GLU A 164 -6.34 41.86 -10.26
C GLU A 164 -7.21 41.01 -11.20
N GLU A 165 -6.81 39.83 -11.74
CA GLU A 165 -7.67 39.19 -12.77
C GLU A 165 -8.06 37.70 -12.66
N HIS A 166 -7.39 36.83 -11.88
CA HIS A 166 -7.74 35.38 -11.94
C HIS A 166 -8.07 34.75 -10.59
N LYS A 167 -9.32 34.98 -10.15
CA LYS A 167 -9.98 34.11 -9.15
C LYS A 167 -10.02 32.66 -9.66
N GLU A 168 -10.06 31.69 -8.74
CA GLU A 168 -10.25 30.22 -8.97
C GLU A 168 -11.48 29.85 -9.85
N LYS A 169 -12.23 30.84 -10.38
CA LYS A 169 -13.43 30.72 -11.20
C LYS A 169 -13.19 30.53 -12.70
N ASP A 170 -11.99 30.77 -13.24
CA ASP A 170 -11.72 30.63 -14.69
C ASP A 170 -10.78 29.45 -15.05
N ILE A 171 -10.60 28.49 -14.14
CA ILE A 171 -9.78 27.30 -14.42
C ILE A 171 -10.65 26.21 -15.05
N ASP A 172 -10.33 25.83 -16.29
CA ASP A 172 -11.02 24.73 -16.97
C ASP A 172 -10.62 23.38 -16.35
N ILE A 173 -11.63 22.56 -16.05
CA ILE A 173 -11.45 21.21 -15.51
C ILE A 173 -11.43 20.19 -16.66
N VAL A 174 -10.31 19.51 -16.83
CA VAL A 174 -10.15 18.43 -17.83
C VAL A 174 -10.12 17.08 -17.14
N LYS A 175 -11.02 16.19 -17.55
CA LYS A 175 -11.03 14.79 -17.10
C LYS A 175 -9.98 13.99 -17.88
N ILE A 176 -9.06 13.36 -17.17
CA ILE A 176 -7.98 12.57 -17.77
C ILE A 176 -8.21 11.06 -17.62
N PRO A 177 -7.75 10.24 -18.59
CA PRO A 177 -7.76 8.78 -18.48
C PRO A 177 -6.78 8.29 -17.41
N LYS A 178 -6.86 6.99 -17.07
CA LYS A 178 -5.94 6.33 -16.12
C LYS A 178 -4.48 6.46 -16.53
N ARG A 179 -4.23 6.40 -17.84
CA ARG A 179 -2.92 6.58 -18.46
C ARG A 179 -3.05 7.64 -19.53
N VAL A 180 -2.33 8.72 -19.35
CA VAL A 180 -2.32 9.82 -20.31
C VAL A 180 -1.27 9.54 -21.38
N THR A 181 -1.63 9.78 -22.64
CA THR A 181 -0.70 9.68 -23.78
C THR A 181 -0.42 11.07 -24.33
N THR A 182 0.66 11.21 -25.08
CA THR A 182 1.03 12.47 -25.74
C THR A 182 -0.08 12.97 -26.65
N GLU A 183 -0.75 12.07 -27.38
CA GLU A 183 -1.87 12.40 -28.27
C GLU A 183 -3.05 12.97 -27.48
N PHE A 184 -3.33 12.43 -26.29
CA PHE A 184 -4.38 12.97 -25.42
C PHE A 184 -4.02 14.38 -24.93
N ILE A 185 -2.75 14.60 -24.56
CA ILE A 185 -2.29 15.93 -24.11
C ILE A 185 -2.45 16.94 -25.24
N ASN A 186 -1.90 16.66 -26.42
CA ASN A 186 -1.91 17.58 -27.56
C ASN A 186 -3.33 17.88 -28.05
N SER A 187 -4.22 16.88 -28.03
CA SER A 187 -5.58 17.04 -28.56
C SER A 187 -6.60 17.61 -27.58
N LYS A 188 -6.43 17.38 -26.25
CA LYS A 188 -7.45 17.74 -25.24
C LYS A 188 -6.98 18.73 -24.19
N ILE A 189 -5.69 18.76 -23.85
CA ILE A 189 -5.18 19.57 -22.74
C ILE A 189 -4.44 20.81 -23.26
N GLU A 190 -3.52 20.61 -24.21
CA GLU A 190 -2.67 21.68 -24.75
C GLU A 190 -3.46 22.88 -25.33
N PRO A 191 -4.57 22.70 -26.07
CA PRO A 191 -5.33 23.84 -26.60
C PRO A 191 -5.92 24.73 -25.49
N ILE A 192 -6.37 24.11 -24.41
CA ILE A 192 -6.94 24.81 -23.24
C ILE A 192 -5.80 25.52 -22.50
N PHE A 193 -4.70 24.80 -22.25
CA PHE A 193 -3.55 25.33 -21.54
C PHE A 193 -2.89 26.51 -22.27
N ARG A 194 -2.73 26.45 -23.60
CA ARG A 194 -2.15 27.56 -24.37
C ARG A 194 -2.99 28.83 -24.29
N LYS A 195 -4.32 28.70 -24.22
CA LYS A 195 -5.26 29.82 -24.14
C LYS A 195 -5.29 30.46 -22.74
N LYS A 196 -5.39 29.63 -21.70
CA LYS A 196 -5.63 30.11 -20.33
C LYS A 196 -4.39 30.14 -19.45
N LYS A 197 -3.29 29.51 -19.88
CA LYS A 197 -2.06 29.29 -19.10
C LYS A 197 -2.31 28.56 -17.76
N GLN A 198 -3.52 28.06 -17.52
CA GLN A 198 -3.87 27.27 -16.34
C GLN A 198 -4.89 26.18 -16.70
N VAL A 199 -4.76 25.00 -16.08
CA VAL A 199 -5.72 23.90 -16.25
C VAL A 199 -5.80 23.07 -14.97
N ARG A 200 -7.01 22.61 -14.61
CA ARG A 200 -7.20 21.64 -13.52
C ARG A 200 -7.48 20.27 -14.07
N LEU A 201 -6.69 19.30 -13.65
CA LEU A 201 -6.81 17.92 -14.08
C LEU A 201 -7.50 17.10 -12.99
N MET A 202 -8.49 16.31 -13.42
CA MET A 202 -9.19 15.36 -12.55
C MET A 202 -9.20 13.99 -13.20
N THR A 203 -8.91 12.94 -12.43
CA THR A 203 -8.94 11.57 -12.98
C THR A 203 -10.38 11.12 -13.18
N SER A 204 -10.70 10.60 -14.38
CA SER A 204 -12.07 10.24 -14.75
C SER A 204 -12.57 8.96 -14.06
N THR A 205 -13.38 9.09 -13.00
CA THR A 205 -13.91 8.00 -12.17
C THR A 205 -14.87 7.01 -12.87
N SER A 206 -15.45 7.37 -14.03
CA SER A 206 -16.44 6.53 -14.74
C SER A 206 -15.84 5.37 -15.54
N GLN A 207 -14.51 5.29 -15.68
CA GLN A 207 -13.81 4.20 -16.38
C GLN A 207 -13.21 3.17 -15.41
N TYR A 208 -13.83 2.97 -14.24
CA TYR A 208 -13.30 2.17 -13.13
C TYR A 208 -13.92 0.76 -12.96
N PRO A 209 -14.13 -0.09 -14.00
CA PRO A 209 -14.28 -1.51 -13.74
C PRO A 209 -12.92 -2.05 -13.24
N SER A 210 -12.94 -2.60 -12.02
CA SER A 210 -11.86 -3.36 -11.35
C SER A 210 -11.05 -4.28 -12.28
N LEU A 211 -11.70 -4.85 -13.30
CA LEU A 211 -11.14 -5.76 -14.30
C LEU A 211 -10.06 -5.14 -15.20
N THR A 212 -9.98 -3.80 -15.30
CA THR A 212 -9.00 -3.11 -16.16
C THR A 212 -7.71 -2.71 -15.43
N PHE A 213 -7.66 -2.76 -14.09
CA PHE A 213 -6.46 -2.36 -13.33
C PHE A 213 -5.32 -3.37 -13.41
N ARG A 214 -5.61 -4.64 -13.74
CA ARG A 214 -4.59 -5.65 -14.06
C ARG A 214 -3.59 -5.14 -15.10
N ARG A 215 -4.07 -4.37 -16.09
CA ARG A 215 -3.28 -3.85 -17.21
C ARG A 215 -2.62 -2.49 -16.94
N ALA A 216 -2.99 -1.78 -15.88
CA ALA A 216 -2.44 -0.45 -15.60
C ALA A 216 -0.92 -0.49 -15.35
N TYR A 217 -0.44 -1.62 -14.81
CA TYR A 217 0.96 -1.89 -14.54
C TYR A 217 1.53 -3.02 -15.42
N GLU A 218 0.84 -3.42 -16.50
CA GLU A 218 1.41 -4.34 -17.48
C GLU A 218 2.50 -3.61 -18.28
N ARG A 219 3.63 -4.29 -18.48
CA ARG A 219 4.77 -3.77 -19.23
C ARG A 219 4.33 -3.37 -20.65
N SER A 220 4.54 -2.11 -21.01
CA SER A 220 4.38 -1.59 -22.37
C SER A 220 5.50 -0.62 -22.69
N ASP A 221 5.83 -0.46 -23.97
CA ASP A 221 6.95 0.37 -24.45
C ASP A 221 6.83 1.85 -24.02
N HIS A 222 5.62 2.30 -23.68
CA HIS A 222 5.34 3.65 -23.19
C HIS A 222 5.80 3.92 -21.74
N PHE A 223 6.22 2.93 -20.93
CA PHE A 223 6.76 3.13 -19.56
C PHE A 223 8.29 3.22 -19.51
N THR A 224 8.93 3.44 -20.66
CA THR A 224 10.34 3.81 -20.76
C THR A 224 10.64 5.23 -20.27
N ASN A 225 9.62 5.97 -19.82
CA ASN A 225 9.81 7.33 -19.30
C ASN A 225 10.33 7.30 -17.85
N PRO A 226 11.60 7.71 -17.60
CA PRO A 226 12.20 7.71 -16.27
C PRO A 226 11.47 8.64 -15.27
N TYR A 227 10.78 9.67 -15.75
CA TYR A 227 10.00 10.58 -14.91
C TYR A 227 8.77 9.91 -14.32
N ALA A 228 8.11 9.03 -15.09
CA ALA A 228 6.99 8.24 -14.59
C ALA A 228 7.45 7.24 -13.53
N CYS A 229 8.62 6.62 -13.72
CA CYS A 229 9.23 5.75 -12.72
C CYS A 229 9.53 6.49 -11.41
N LEU A 230 10.15 7.67 -11.49
CA LEU A 230 10.38 8.52 -10.33
C LEU A 230 9.08 8.94 -9.65
N ALA A 231 8.06 9.33 -10.42
CA ALA A 231 6.76 9.72 -9.91
C ALA A 231 6.13 8.60 -9.06
N ILE A 232 6.04 7.40 -9.63
CA ILE A 232 5.36 6.25 -9.02
C ILE A 232 6.14 5.71 -7.81
N PHE A 233 7.46 5.56 -7.94
CA PHE A 233 8.26 4.80 -6.99
C PHE A 233 9.19 5.67 -6.11
N GLY A 234 9.42 6.92 -6.49
CA GLY A 234 10.40 7.81 -5.85
C GLY A 234 9.81 9.03 -5.14
N SER A 235 8.71 9.60 -5.66
CA SER A 235 8.30 10.97 -5.31
C SER A 235 7.38 11.06 -4.10
N LEU A 236 6.46 10.09 -3.92
CA LEU A 236 5.52 10.10 -2.81
C LEU A 236 6.11 9.45 -1.56
N LYS A 237 6.44 10.28 -0.55
CA LYS A 237 6.86 9.86 0.79
C LYS A 237 5.83 10.33 1.80
N LEU A 238 5.50 9.49 2.78
CA LEU A 238 4.63 9.90 3.89
C LEU A 238 5.28 11.05 4.66
N LYS A 239 4.43 11.92 5.22
CA LYS A 239 4.87 12.93 6.18
C LYS A 239 5.50 12.24 7.40
N PRO A 240 6.47 12.88 8.09
CA PRO A 240 7.27 12.23 9.13
C PRO A 240 6.43 11.54 10.22
N GLU A 241 5.36 12.16 10.70
CA GLU A 241 4.55 11.62 11.80
C GLU A 241 3.80 10.34 11.39
N LEU A 242 3.36 10.27 10.13
CA LEU A 242 2.65 9.10 9.62
C LEU A 242 3.62 7.98 9.21
N GLU A 243 4.80 8.32 8.68
CA GLU A 243 5.88 7.36 8.45
C GLU A 243 6.35 6.72 9.76
N GLU A 244 6.53 7.52 10.82
CA GLU A 244 6.93 7.04 12.15
C GLU A 244 5.90 6.07 12.75
N LEU A 245 4.61 6.38 12.61
CA LEU A 245 3.53 5.48 13.02
C LEU A 245 3.63 4.12 12.29
N VAL A 246 3.83 4.13 10.98
CA VAL A 246 3.97 2.89 10.20
C VAL A 246 5.24 2.13 10.62
N GLU A 247 6.37 2.82 10.78
CA GLU A 247 7.63 2.22 11.24
C GLU A 247 7.52 1.60 12.64
N MET A 248 6.84 2.27 13.56
CA MET A 248 6.54 1.71 14.87
C MET A 248 5.74 0.41 14.75
N MET A 249 4.67 0.39 13.93
CA MET A 249 3.86 -0.81 13.72
C MET A 249 4.68 -1.96 13.09
N VAL A 250 5.57 -1.66 12.15
CA VAL A 250 6.52 -2.63 11.58
C VAL A 250 7.43 -3.21 12.67
N ARG A 251 8.06 -2.36 13.49
CA ARG A 251 8.94 -2.81 14.58
C ARG A 251 8.20 -3.67 15.60
N THR A 252 6.96 -3.31 15.93
CA THR A 252 6.11 -4.12 16.81
C THR A 252 5.86 -5.51 16.22
N LEU A 253 5.49 -5.60 14.94
CA LEU A 253 5.29 -6.89 14.25
C LEU A 253 6.58 -7.71 14.15
N GLN A 254 7.72 -7.06 13.88
CA GLN A 254 9.03 -7.70 13.91
C GLN A 254 9.35 -8.24 15.31
N PHE A 255 9.14 -7.45 16.36
CA PHE A 255 9.37 -7.88 17.74
C PHE A 255 8.50 -9.10 18.12
N LEU A 256 7.20 -9.04 17.81
CA LEU A 256 6.25 -10.12 18.08
C LEU A 256 6.60 -11.41 17.31
N SER A 257 7.26 -11.28 16.16
CA SER A 257 7.67 -12.39 15.31
C SER A 257 9.08 -12.91 15.55
N LEU A 258 9.83 -12.35 16.52
CA LEU A 258 11.22 -12.76 16.80
C LEU A 258 11.34 -14.25 17.13
N LYS A 259 10.47 -14.75 18.01
CA LYS A 259 10.53 -16.15 18.47
C LYS A 259 10.04 -17.15 17.43
N SER A 260 9.02 -16.80 16.64
CA SER A 260 8.39 -17.69 15.67
C SER A 260 9.12 -17.69 14.32
N SER A 261 9.53 -16.51 13.86
CA SER A 261 9.93 -16.30 12.47
C SER A 261 11.13 -15.36 12.30
N GLY A 262 11.96 -15.22 13.35
CA GLY A 262 13.20 -14.43 13.28
C GLY A 262 12.95 -12.95 12.96
N GLY A 263 11.79 -12.43 13.33
CA GLY A 263 11.40 -11.04 13.08
C GLY A 263 10.70 -10.82 11.73
N GLN A 264 10.31 -11.89 11.02
CA GLN A 264 9.58 -11.78 9.76
C GLN A 264 8.07 -11.87 9.97
N PHE A 265 7.31 -11.00 9.29
CA PHE A 265 5.86 -11.03 9.28
C PHE A 265 5.27 -11.01 7.86
N VAL A 266 4.04 -11.49 7.75
CA VAL A 266 3.29 -11.60 6.49
C VAL A 266 2.18 -10.56 6.50
N ALA A 267 2.04 -9.77 5.44
CA ALA A 267 0.87 -8.92 5.22
C ALA A 267 -0.10 -9.61 4.25
N VAL A 268 -1.37 -9.72 4.63
CA VAL A 268 -2.43 -10.34 3.82
C VAL A 268 -3.49 -9.28 3.49
N ASP A 269 -3.72 -9.02 2.19
CA ASP A 269 -4.75 -8.07 1.72
C ASP A 269 -6.14 -8.68 1.90
N LEU A 270 -6.78 -8.48 3.05
CA LEU A 270 -8.09 -9.04 3.42
C LEU A 270 -9.02 -7.94 3.97
N ARG A 271 -9.55 -7.10 3.06
CA ARG A 271 -10.46 -5.99 3.39
C ARG A 271 -11.93 -6.41 3.32
N VAL A 272 -12.38 -7.19 4.29
CA VAL A 272 -13.74 -7.78 4.26
C VAL A 272 -14.82 -6.72 4.29
N GLU A 273 -14.70 -5.71 5.16
CA GLU A 273 -15.75 -4.69 5.28
C GLU A 273 -15.83 -3.78 4.05
N GLU A 274 -14.69 -3.39 3.49
CA GLU A 274 -14.65 -2.58 2.27
C GLU A 274 -15.25 -3.36 1.09
N LEU A 275 -14.95 -4.66 1.02
CA LEU A 275 -15.54 -5.56 0.04
C LEU A 275 -17.08 -5.59 0.21
N GLU A 276 -17.60 -5.86 1.40
CA GLU A 276 -19.05 -5.92 1.66
C GLU A 276 -19.78 -4.60 1.34
N LYS A 277 -19.18 -3.45 1.68
CA LYS A 277 -19.75 -2.11 1.43
C LYS A 277 -19.71 -1.74 -0.07
N ASN A 278 -18.70 -2.19 -0.80
CA ASN A 278 -18.50 -1.82 -2.19
C ASN A 278 -19.11 -2.84 -3.16
N LYS A 279 -20.37 -2.58 -3.56
CA LYS A 279 -21.12 -3.42 -4.51
C LYS A 279 -20.35 -3.73 -5.80
N MET A 280 -19.57 -2.76 -6.32
CA MET A 280 -18.77 -2.95 -7.54
C MET A 280 -17.59 -3.90 -7.30
N MET A 281 -16.89 -3.77 -6.17
CA MET A 281 -15.83 -4.70 -5.76
C MET A 281 -16.39 -6.10 -5.54
N MET A 282 -17.55 -6.22 -4.91
CA MET A 282 -18.26 -7.50 -4.76
C MET A 282 -18.66 -8.11 -6.09
N MET A 283 -19.21 -7.34 -7.02
CA MET A 283 -19.51 -7.83 -8.37
C MET A 283 -18.25 -8.31 -9.10
N SER A 284 -17.12 -7.63 -8.92
CA SER A 284 -15.83 -8.07 -9.47
C SER A 284 -15.31 -9.39 -8.89
N CYS A 285 -15.72 -9.70 -7.67
CA CYS A 285 -15.41 -10.96 -6.98
C CYS A 285 -16.39 -12.09 -7.32
N LYS A 286 -17.59 -11.75 -7.80
CA LYS A 286 -18.62 -12.70 -8.20
C LYS A 286 -18.24 -13.42 -9.49
N LYS A 287 -18.76 -14.64 -9.63
CA LYS A 287 -18.51 -15.56 -10.74
C LYS A 287 -19.13 -14.97 -12.03
N ASN A 288 -18.44 -15.08 -13.16
CA ASN A 288 -19.10 -14.94 -14.46
C ASN A 288 -19.91 -16.21 -14.70
N ASP A 289 -21.24 -16.12 -14.69
CA ASP A 289 -22.17 -17.24 -14.90
C ASP A 289 -22.23 -17.72 -16.37
N THR A 290 -21.38 -17.20 -17.25
CA THR A 290 -21.50 -17.38 -18.71
C THR A 290 -20.77 -18.58 -19.30
N SER A 291 -20.07 -19.41 -18.51
CA SER A 291 -19.38 -20.59 -19.04
C SER A 291 -19.62 -21.81 -18.14
N GLY A 292 -20.38 -22.79 -18.62
CA GLY A 292 -20.77 -24.04 -17.96
C GLY A 292 -19.62 -25.02 -17.63
N ALA A 293 -18.48 -24.52 -17.18
CA ALA A 293 -17.37 -25.33 -16.67
C ALA A 293 -17.54 -25.60 -15.17
N THR A 294 -17.35 -26.85 -14.77
CA THR A 294 -17.63 -27.41 -13.44
C THR A 294 -16.64 -27.01 -12.33
N ASN A 295 -15.56 -26.27 -12.64
CA ASN A 295 -14.62 -25.76 -11.63
C ASN A 295 -14.70 -24.23 -11.52
N LYS A 296 -15.60 -23.79 -10.62
CA LYS A 296 -16.04 -22.40 -10.40
C LYS A 296 -15.25 -21.70 -9.28
N GLN A 297 -14.04 -21.20 -9.54
CA GLN A 297 -13.27 -20.41 -8.55
C GLN A 297 -13.61 -18.90 -8.67
N SER A 298 -13.91 -18.23 -7.55
CA SER A 298 -14.04 -16.76 -7.47
C SER A 298 -12.70 -16.08 -7.77
N SER A 299 -12.75 -14.87 -8.31
CA SER A 299 -11.57 -14.02 -8.55
C SER A 299 -10.97 -13.42 -7.26
N CYS A 300 -11.70 -13.54 -6.15
CA CYS A 300 -11.31 -13.10 -4.81
C CYS A 300 -11.36 -14.28 -3.84
N PHE A 301 -10.41 -14.31 -2.91
CA PHE A 301 -10.32 -15.34 -1.87
C PHE A 301 -10.86 -14.81 -0.55
N GLY A 302 -11.77 -15.57 0.07
CA GLY A 302 -12.25 -15.29 1.41
C GLY A 302 -11.23 -15.68 2.49
N ALA A 303 -11.44 -15.22 3.72
CA ALA A 303 -10.55 -15.50 4.86
C ALA A 303 -10.32 -17.01 5.10
N LYS A 304 -11.37 -17.84 5.01
CA LYS A 304 -11.21 -19.31 5.14
C LYS A 304 -10.34 -19.90 4.02
N GLU A 305 -10.60 -19.50 2.78
CA GLU A 305 -9.93 -20.04 1.60
C GLU A 305 -8.45 -19.68 1.57
N ILE A 306 -8.12 -18.40 1.84
CA ILE A 306 -6.73 -17.96 1.86
C ILE A 306 -5.96 -18.56 3.04
N GLY A 307 -6.60 -18.71 4.21
CA GLY A 307 -5.98 -19.36 5.37
C GLY A 307 -5.63 -20.82 5.09
N GLN A 308 -6.58 -21.57 4.52
CA GLN A 308 -6.38 -22.95 4.07
C GLN A 308 -5.27 -23.06 3.02
N TRP A 309 -5.28 -22.17 2.03
CA TRP A 309 -4.29 -22.16 0.97
C TRP A 309 -2.89 -21.86 1.50
N MET A 310 -2.72 -20.83 2.32
CA MET A 310 -1.44 -20.51 2.97
C MET A 310 -0.92 -21.72 3.78
N LYS A 311 -1.81 -22.42 4.48
CA LYS A 311 -1.41 -23.59 5.29
C LYS A 311 -0.93 -24.71 4.39
N LYS A 312 -1.64 -24.96 3.28
CA LYS A 312 -1.30 -25.98 2.29
C LYS A 312 0.05 -25.73 1.64
N ILE A 313 0.40 -24.47 1.36
CA ILE A 313 1.67 -24.15 0.70
C ILE A 313 2.85 -24.12 1.67
N GLY A 314 2.61 -24.14 2.99
CA GLY A 314 3.63 -24.37 4.02
C GLY A 314 3.86 -23.21 5.00
N PHE A 315 2.94 -22.24 5.11
CA PHE A 315 2.99 -21.25 6.20
C PHE A 315 2.72 -21.93 7.55
N GLY A 316 3.60 -21.68 8.53
CA GLY A 316 3.49 -22.21 9.90
C GLY A 316 2.35 -21.58 10.69
N LYS A 317 1.77 -22.34 11.63
CA LYS A 317 0.67 -21.87 12.50
C LYS A 317 1.08 -20.64 13.34
N ASP A 318 2.35 -20.56 13.72
CA ASP A 318 2.95 -19.50 14.51
C ASP A 318 3.35 -18.27 13.70
N ALA A 319 3.16 -18.27 12.37
CA ALA A 319 3.42 -17.12 11.52
C ALA A 319 2.71 -15.86 12.05
N THR A 320 3.45 -14.77 12.18
CA THR A 320 2.90 -13.46 12.54
C THR A 320 2.30 -12.81 11.30
N ILE A 321 0.99 -12.54 11.34
CA ILE A 321 0.24 -12.08 10.18
C ILE A 321 -0.43 -10.74 10.47
N TYR A 322 -0.12 -9.75 9.64
CA TYR A 322 -0.86 -8.52 9.52
C TYR A 322 -2.00 -8.67 8.50
N ILE A 323 -3.22 -8.32 8.88
CA ILE A 323 -4.40 -8.33 8.02
C ILE A 323 -4.80 -6.88 7.74
N THR A 324 -4.98 -6.52 6.46
CA THR A 324 -5.48 -5.21 6.04
C THR A 324 -6.98 -5.07 6.32
N GLN A 325 -7.37 -5.10 7.58
CA GLN A 325 -8.74 -4.90 8.04
C GLN A 325 -8.69 -3.89 9.18
N THR A 326 -9.72 -3.06 9.26
CA THR A 326 -9.92 -2.16 10.41
C THR A 326 -10.72 -2.92 11.45
N GLY A 327 -10.08 -3.34 12.55
CA GLY A 327 -10.76 -4.09 13.60
C GLY A 327 -10.97 -5.57 13.31
N TRP A 328 -11.47 -6.26 14.34
CA TRP A 328 -11.84 -7.66 14.23
C TRP A 328 -13.17 -7.83 13.49
N HIS A 329 -13.21 -8.72 12.49
CA HIS A 329 -14.43 -9.09 11.79
C HIS A 329 -14.70 -10.59 11.93
N LYS A 330 -15.97 -10.98 12.15
CA LYS A 330 -16.35 -12.39 12.42
C LYS A 330 -15.92 -13.36 11.30
N SER A 331 -15.88 -12.89 10.06
CA SER A 331 -15.43 -13.69 8.92
C SER A 331 -13.95 -14.07 8.97
N LEU A 332 -13.13 -13.41 9.80
CA LEU A 332 -11.72 -13.74 10.01
C LEU A 332 -11.54 -14.92 10.98
N GLN A 333 -12.58 -15.36 11.68
CA GLN A 333 -12.51 -16.48 12.62
C GLN A 333 -11.90 -17.75 12.02
N PRO A 334 -12.31 -18.21 10.82
CA PRO A 334 -11.71 -19.40 10.21
C PRO A 334 -10.24 -19.20 9.84
N PHE A 335 -9.80 -17.97 9.56
CA PHE A 335 -8.39 -17.68 9.31
C PHE A 335 -7.57 -17.76 10.61
N ARG A 336 -8.13 -17.26 11.73
CA ARG A 336 -7.50 -17.34 13.07
C ARG A 336 -7.27 -18.76 13.55
N GLU A 337 -8.15 -19.69 13.18
CA GLU A 337 -7.98 -21.11 13.49
C GLU A 337 -6.71 -21.70 12.85
N TYR A 338 -6.33 -21.21 11.67
CA TYR A 338 -5.06 -21.58 11.02
C TYR A 338 -3.88 -20.80 11.57
N TYR A 339 -4.06 -19.51 11.88
CA TYR A 339 -3.02 -18.60 12.35
C TYR A 339 -3.50 -17.78 13.55
N PRO A 340 -3.17 -18.17 14.79
CA PRO A 340 -3.54 -17.41 15.98
C PRO A 340 -2.88 -16.03 16.09
N ASN A 341 -1.66 -15.85 15.56
CA ASN A 341 -0.86 -14.62 15.67
C ASN A 341 -1.26 -13.58 14.60
N ILE A 342 -2.54 -13.17 14.61
CA ILE A 342 -3.09 -12.20 13.66
C ILE A 342 -3.30 -10.83 14.27
N PHE A 343 -2.87 -9.82 13.54
CA PHE A 343 -2.89 -8.43 13.97
C PHE A 343 -3.55 -7.55 12.92
N THR A 344 -4.35 -6.61 13.38
CA THR A 344 -4.99 -5.56 12.58
C THR A 344 -4.44 -4.20 13.00
N LYS A 345 -4.66 -3.18 12.16
CA LYS A 345 -4.11 -1.84 12.41
C LYS A 345 -4.53 -1.24 13.76
N ASP A 346 -5.76 -1.50 14.21
CA ASP A 346 -6.23 -1.07 15.52
C ASP A 346 -5.48 -1.79 16.65
N SER A 347 -5.26 -3.10 16.55
CA SER A 347 -4.54 -3.85 17.58
C SER A 347 -3.09 -3.40 17.77
N LEU A 348 -2.45 -2.92 16.70
CA LEU A 348 -1.04 -2.48 16.71
C LEU A 348 -0.89 -1.00 17.09
N MET A 349 -1.95 -0.21 16.97
CA MET A 349 -1.90 1.24 17.21
C MET A 349 -2.23 1.58 18.68
N PRO A 350 -1.41 2.43 19.34
CA PRO A 350 -1.70 2.97 20.65
C PRO A 350 -3.08 3.65 20.72
N LEU A 351 -3.79 3.50 21.83
CA LEU A 351 -5.19 3.95 21.98
C LEU A 351 -5.38 5.46 21.72
N ASP A 352 -4.45 6.28 22.19
CA ASP A 352 -4.41 7.73 22.00
C ASP A 352 -4.27 8.13 20.52
N MET A 353 -3.57 7.31 19.72
CA MET A 353 -3.39 7.55 18.29
C MET A 353 -4.58 7.07 17.44
N ARG A 354 -5.36 6.08 17.91
CA ARG A 354 -6.51 5.53 17.17
C ARG A 354 -7.56 6.59 16.85
N ALA A 355 -7.82 7.52 17.77
CA ALA A 355 -8.78 8.59 17.56
C ALA A 355 -8.42 9.45 16.32
N ARG A 356 -7.13 9.72 16.12
CA ARG A 356 -6.63 10.55 15.03
C ARG A 356 -6.60 9.82 13.69
N TYR A 357 -6.17 8.57 13.67
CA TYR A 357 -5.86 7.85 12.42
C TYR A 357 -6.90 6.81 12.00
N LEU A 358 -7.71 6.29 12.92
CA LEU A 358 -8.70 5.25 12.61
C LEU A 358 -10.15 5.73 12.77
N ASN A 359 -10.40 6.62 13.73
CA ASN A 359 -11.76 7.11 14.04
C ASN A 359 -12.06 8.49 13.41
N SER A 360 -11.18 8.99 12.54
CA SER A 360 -11.41 10.25 11.84
C SER A 360 -12.44 10.04 10.73
N ASN A 361 -13.65 10.57 10.92
CA ASN A 361 -14.72 10.56 9.91
C ASN A 361 -14.36 11.32 8.61
N ASN A 362 -13.24 12.05 8.62
CA ASN A 362 -12.87 12.96 7.55
C ASN A 362 -11.71 12.45 6.68
N PHE A 363 -10.90 11.49 7.16
CA PHE A 363 -9.67 11.11 6.47
C PHE A 363 -9.35 9.61 6.55
N GLN A 364 -9.15 8.97 5.39
CA GLN A 364 -8.90 7.53 5.23
C GLN A 364 -7.42 7.15 5.50
N TYR A 365 -6.86 7.58 6.64
CA TYR A 365 -5.47 7.28 7.05
C TYR A 365 -5.23 5.76 7.13
N ASP A 366 -6.27 5.02 7.49
CA ASP A 366 -6.30 3.56 7.58
C ASP A 366 -5.88 2.86 6.28
N LYS A 367 -6.17 3.46 5.11
CA LYS A 367 -5.74 2.94 3.80
C LYS A 367 -4.26 3.13 3.54
N TYR A 368 -3.70 4.26 3.97
CA TYR A 368 -2.25 4.52 3.86
C TYR A 368 -1.47 3.57 4.78
N ILE A 369 -1.97 3.35 5.99
CA ILE A 369 -1.37 2.39 6.93
C ILE A 369 -1.35 0.99 6.32
N ASP A 370 -2.48 0.50 5.79
CA ASP A 370 -2.55 -0.80 5.11
C ASP A 370 -1.56 -0.90 3.95
N PHE A 371 -1.55 0.13 3.11
CA PHE A 371 -0.71 0.19 1.92
C PHE A 371 0.78 0.11 2.27
N TYR A 372 1.25 0.96 3.19
CA TYR A 372 2.67 1.02 3.54
C TYR A 372 3.13 -0.16 4.43
N LEU A 373 2.27 -0.71 5.30
CA LEU A 373 2.58 -1.97 6.00
C LEU A 373 2.71 -3.14 5.02
N SER A 374 1.85 -3.21 4.00
CA SER A 374 1.95 -4.22 2.94
C SER A 374 3.21 -4.07 2.09
N VAL A 375 3.65 -2.83 1.84
CA VAL A 375 4.92 -2.55 1.15
C VAL A 375 6.13 -2.97 1.99
N LYS A 376 6.11 -2.72 3.31
CA LYS A 376 7.23 -3.00 4.22
C LYS A 376 7.29 -4.44 4.75
N SER A 377 6.23 -5.25 4.59
CA SER A 377 6.22 -6.63 5.09
C SER A 377 7.28 -7.53 4.45
N ASN A 378 7.69 -8.60 5.13
CA ASN A 378 8.64 -9.56 4.57
C ASN A 378 7.98 -10.38 3.45
N VAL A 379 6.72 -10.76 3.62
CA VAL A 379 5.93 -11.43 2.59
C VAL A 379 4.61 -10.68 2.41
N PHE A 380 4.18 -10.50 1.16
CA PHE A 380 2.87 -9.94 0.84
C PHE A 380 1.99 -10.98 0.13
N VAL A 381 0.76 -11.16 0.63
CA VAL A 381 -0.23 -12.10 0.11
C VAL A 381 -1.49 -11.34 -0.32
N PRO A 382 -1.70 -11.11 -1.63
CA PRO A 382 -2.95 -10.54 -2.12
C PRO A 382 -4.08 -11.57 -2.11
N THR A 383 -5.32 -11.15 -1.88
CA THR A 383 -6.50 -12.04 -2.02
C THR A 383 -7.35 -11.74 -3.25
N SER A 384 -7.05 -10.67 -3.99
CA SER A 384 -7.76 -10.33 -5.22
C SER A 384 -6.83 -9.62 -6.21
N SER A 385 -7.16 -9.73 -7.50
CA SER A 385 -6.42 -9.04 -8.58
C SER A 385 -6.90 -7.60 -8.76
N ASN A 386 -6.61 -6.73 -7.80
CA ASN A 386 -7.05 -5.34 -7.76
C ASN A 386 -5.88 -4.34 -7.91
N LEU A 387 -6.19 -3.03 -7.89
CA LEU A 387 -5.17 -1.98 -7.99
C LEU A 387 -4.24 -1.93 -6.77
N PHE A 388 -4.74 -2.27 -5.58
CA PHE A 388 -3.94 -2.32 -4.36
C PHE A 388 -2.82 -3.36 -4.50
N TYR A 389 -3.15 -4.58 -4.96
CA TYR A 389 -2.19 -5.63 -5.27
C TYR A 389 -1.14 -5.15 -6.28
N ALA A 390 -1.55 -4.56 -7.41
CA ALA A 390 -0.61 -4.07 -8.42
C ALA A 390 0.33 -2.99 -7.86
N SER A 391 -0.22 -1.99 -7.16
CA SER A 391 0.56 -0.85 -6.65
C SER A 391 1.51 -1.24 -5.51
N VAL A 392 1.07 -2.07 -4.56
CA VAL A 392 1.94 -2.63 -3.51
C VAL A 392 3.04 -3.47 -4.15
N SER A 393 2.70 -4.32 -5.13
CA SER A 393 3.69 -5.14 -5.84
C SER A 393 4.74 -4.29 -6.54
N GLY A 394 4.33 -3.19 -7.17
CA GLY A 394 5.23 -2.28 -7.84
C GLY A 394 6.26 -1.64 -6.91
N LEU A 395 5.81 -1.09 -5.78
CA LEU A 395 6.72 -0.50 -4.79
C LEU A 395 7.65 -1.52 -4.16
N ARG A 396 7.13 -2.72 -3.89
CA ARG A 396 7.91 -3.86 -3.39
C ARG A 396 8.99 -4.30 -4.38
N ILE A 397 8.65 -4.44 -5.66
CA ILE A 397 9.63 -4.75 -6.72
C ILE A 397 10.68 -3.64 -6.84
N ALA A 398 10.25 -2.37 -6.84
CA ALA A 398 11.13 -1.22 -6.93
C ALA A 398 12.09 -1.08 -5.74
N SER A 399 11.73 -1.62 -4.56
CA SER A 399 12.60 -1.68 -3.38
C SER A 399 13.37 -2.99 -3.25
N GLY A 400 13.24 -3.91 -4.21
CA GLY A 400 13.91 -5.23 -4.19
C GLY A 400 13.22 -6.29 -3.33
N ASN A 401 12.06 -6.00 -2.76
CA ASN A 401 11.28 -6.93 -1.93
C ASN A 401 10.31 -7.76 -2.78
N THR A 402 10.82 -8.78 -3.46
CA THR A 402 10.05 -9.57 -4.44
C THR A 402 9.24 -10.74 -3.85
N GLN A 403 9.21 -10.87 -2.52
CA GLN A 403 8.46 -11.92 -1.83
C GLN A 403 6.96 -11.60 -1.82
N ILE A 404 6.31 -11.90 -2.96
CA ILE A 404 4.89 -11.66 -3.20
C ILE A 404 4.24 -12.99 -3.57
N ILE A 405 3.48 -13.57 -2.65
CA ILE A 405 2.94 -14.92 -2.75
C ILE A 405 1.45 -14.82 -3.04
N ALA A 406 1.05 -15.13 -4.27
CA ALA A 406 -0.32 -14.93 -4.74
C ALA A 406 -1.02 -16.29 -4.93
N PRO A 407 -2.28 -16.43 -4.49
CA PRO A 407 -3.05 -17.61 -4.78
C PRO A 407 -3.25 -17.75 -6.30
N PRO A 408 -3.36 -18.98 -6.83
CA PRO A 408 -3.55 -19.21 -8.25
C PRO A 408 -4.90 -18.64 -8.70
N GLY A 409 -4.92 -17.40 -9.18
CA GLY A 409 -5.96 -16.87 -10.05
C GLY A 409 -5.74 -17.41 -11.46
N ARG A 410 -6.81 -17.72 -12.22
CA ARG A 410 -6.74 -18.35 -13.56
C ARG A 410 -5.44 -17.98 -14.30
N ARG A 411 -4.64 -19.02 -14.59
CA ARG A 411 -3.47 -18.96 -15.48
C ARG A 411 -3.83 -18.06 -16.67
N SER A 412 -2.93 -17.16 -17.01
CA SER A 412 -2.82 -16.72 -18.40
C SER A 412 -2.57 -17.98 -19.21
N ILE A 413 -3.64 -18.50 -19.84
CA ILE A 413 -3.50 -19.38 -20.98
C ILE A 413 -3.07 -18.46 -22.11
N SER A 414 -1.76 -18.38 -22.33
CA SER A 414 -1.17 -18.01 -23.62
C SER A 414 0.37 -18.09 -23.53
N SER A 415 0.92 -19.30 -23.57
CA SER A 415 1.90 -19.72 -24.58
C SER A 415 2.60 -21.03 -24.17
N SER A 416 2.31 -22.07 -24.98
CA SER A 416 3.19 -23.19 -25.36
C SER A 416 3.91 -24.02 -24.30
N SER A 417 3.39 -25.23 -24.11
CA SER A 417 4.13 -26.51 -24.15
C SER A 417 5.61 -26.51 -23.77
N SER A 418 5.92 -27.07 -22.60
CA SER A 418 7.00 -28.05 -22.40
C SER A 418 6.70 -28.87 -21.14
N PRO A 419 6.68 -30.21 -21.21
CA PRO A 419 6.73 -31.07 -20.03
C PRO A 419 8.19 -31.34 -19.64
N LEU A 420 8.40 -31.67 -18.37
CA LEU A 420 9.66 -32.03 -17.70
C LEU A 420 10.60 -30.88 -17.34
N SER A 421 10.50 -30.43 -16.10
CA SER A 421 11.51 -30.76 -15.09
C SER A 421 10.86 -30.71 -13.70
N SER A 422 11.56 -31.11 -12.66
CA SER A 422 11.10 -31.33 -11.27
C SER A 422 10.65 -30.07 -10.50
N GLU A 423 9.80 -29.23 -11.09
CA GLU A 423 9.47 -27.85 -10.70
C GLU A 423 8.11 -27.70 -9.94
N ALA A 424 7.84 -28.53 -8.94
CA ALA A 424 6.64 -28.34 -8.11
C ALA A 424 6.74 -27.16 -7.11
N ASP A 425 7.94 -26.59 -6.93
CA ASP A 425 8.29 -25.75 -5.78
C ASP A 425 8.09 -24.22 -5.97
N MET A 426 7.69 -23.73 -7.17
CA MET A 426 7.57 -22.27 -7.46
C MET A 426 6.17 -21.78 -7.87
N ASN A 427 5.13 -22.60 -7.71
CA ASN A 427 3.79 -22.31 -8.27
C ASN A 427 2.96 -21.22 -7.55
N TYR A 428 3.55 -20.50 -6.58
CA TYR A 428 2.81 -19.53 -5.74
C TYR A 428 3.39 -18.11 -5.78
N LEU A 429 4.51 -17.90 -6.47
CA LEU A 429 5.04 -16.57 -6.66
C LEU A 429 4.12 -15.77 -7.60
N SER A 430 3.92 -14.48 -7.29
CA SER A 430 3.15 -13.58 -8.12
C SER A 430 3.61 -13.62 -9.59
N PRO A 431 2.68 -13.65 -10.57
CA PRO A 431 3.02 -13.49 -11.98
C PRO A 431 3.74 -12.17 -12.30
N TYR A 432 3.58 -11.14 -11.45
CA TYR A 432 4.33 -9.90 -11.57
C TYR A 432 5.83 -10.12 -11.39
N VAL A 433 6.21 -11.00 -10.47
CA VAL A 433 7.61 -11.31 -10.15
C VAL A 433 8.12 -12.43 -11.05
N LEU A 434 7.41 -13.56 -11.12
CA LEU A 434 7.82 -14.75 -11.86
C LEU A 434 8.06 -14.45 -13.34
N ASN A 435 7.12 -13.75 -13.98
CA ASN A 435 7.18 -13.43 -15.41
C ASN A 435 7.68 -12.00 -15.68
N LYS A 436 8.10 -11.26 -14.64
CA LYS A 436 8.53 -9.84 -14.71
C LYS A 436 7.55 -8.93 -15.47
N THR A 437 6.25 -9.18 -15.31
CA THR A 437 5.19 -8.50 -16.09
C THR A 437 4.87 -7.09 -15.60
N HIS A 438 5.35 -6.71 -14.42
CA HIS A 438 5.08 -5.41 -13.81
C HIS A 438 5.98 -4.30 -14.37
N ILE A 439 5.45 -3.09 -14.60
CA ILE A 439 6.21 -1.92 -15.09
C ILE A 439 7.37 -1.50 -14.17
N ALA A 440 7.36 -1.90 -12.89
CA ALA A 440 8.46 -1.60 -11.98
C ALA A 440 9.80 -2.14 -12.53
N TYR A 441 9.79 -3.26 -13.24
CA TYR A 441 10.99 -3.79 -13.89
C TYR A 441 11.48 -2.96 -15.08
N SER A 442 10.66 -2.11 -15.70
CA SER A 442 11.17 -1.15 -16.71
C SER A 442 11.83 0.06 -16.07
N CYS A 443 11.70 0.21 -14.76
CA CYS A 443 12.25 1.30 -13.98
C CYS A 443 13.55 0.93 -13.25
N LEU A 444 14.07 -0.29 -13.44
CA LEU A 444 15.30 -0.80 -12.82
C LEU A 444 16.44 -0.89 -13.86
N CYS A 445 17.63 -0.42 -13.46
CA CYS A 445 18.91 -0.31 -14.16
C CYS A 445 20.04 -0.67 -13.16
#